data_AF-A0A6C0JUM4-F1
#
_entry.id   AF-A0A6C0JUM4-F1
#
_cell.length_a   1.000
_cell.length_b   1.000
_cell.length_c   1.000
_cell.angle_alpha   90.00
_cell.angle_beta   90.00
_cell.angle_gamma   90.00
#
_symmetry.space_group_name_H-M   'P 1'
#
loop_
_entity.id
_entity.type
_entity.pdbx_description
1 polymer ?
#
loop_
_entity_poly.entity_id
_entity_poly.type
_entity_poly.pdbx_seq_one_letter_code
_entity_poly.pdbx_strand_id
1 'polypeptide(L)'
;MIKELLTDNTNLIELYLTNNYDNNITSLNIDKNIIDKIESQFKFKQKVNYVSFYKEDLVYTYELSSDSQFVSSKTVENISNFNKNFEIILYNENKYPTYQFSCTNSIDNKVKYSIKECKINNRICILIKEEDDKHSLLVQYKHSNNVDIDKVINIIDNIILKIENNIIY
;
A
#
# COMPACT_ATOMS: atom_id res chain seq x y z
N MET A 1 3.67 -8.12 17.95
CA MET A 1 2.54 -7.78 17.07
C MET A 1 2.72 -8.24 15.62
N ILE A 2 3.50 -7.61 14.73
CA ILE A 2 3.58 -8.05 13.31
C ILE A 2 3.94 -9.54 13.19
N LYS A 3 4.94 -9.99 13.96
CA LYS A 3 5.35 -11.41 14.01
C LYS A 3 4.22 -12.38 14.35
N GLU A 4 3.30 -11.97 15.20
CA GLU A 4 2.21 -12.82 15.70
C GLU A 4 1.06 -12.91 14.70
N LEU A 5 0.97 -11.95 13.78
CA LEU A 5 -0.08 -11.90 12.74
C LEU A 5 0.32 -12.68 11.48
N LEU A 6 1.61 -12.96 11.29
CA LEU A 6 2.13 -13.61 10.10
C LEU A 6 1.60 -15.02 9.93
N THR A 7 1.12 -15.32 8.73
CA THR A 7 0.86 -16.69 8.25
C THR A 7 2.01 -17.14 7.35
N ASP A 8 2.17 -18.45 7.16
CA ASP A 8 3.21 -19.02 6.28
C ASP A 8 3.12 -18.52 4.82
N ASN A 9 1.93 -18.07 4.41
CA ASN A 9 1.63 -17.59 3.07
C ASN A 9 1.74 -16.06 2.93
N THR A 10 1.92 -15.33 4.02
CA THR A 10 2.00 -13.87 3.97
C THR A 10 3.26 -13.44 3.22
N ASN A 11 3.11 -12.65 2.15
CA ASN A 11 4.24 -12.13 1.39
C ASN A 11 4.20 -10.61 1.19
N LEU A 12 3.10 -9.96 1.60
CA LEU A 12 2.90 -8.54 1.51
C LEU A 12 2.20 -8.03 2.78
N ILE A 13 2.73 -6.95 3.34
CA ILE A 13 2.16 -6.26 4.48
C ILE A 13 1.98 -4.79 4.10
N GLU A 14 0.79 -4.26 4.31
CA GLU A 14 0.46 -2.86 4.07
C GLU A 14 -0.04 -2.24 5.38
N LEU A 15 0.64 -1.18 5.85
CA LEU A 15 0.22 -0.38 6.99
C LEU A 15 -0.39 0.92 6.48
N TYR A 16 -1.69 1.07 6.62
CA TYR A 16 -2.44 2.23 6.17
C TYR A 16 -2.54 3.26 7.26
N LEU A 17 -2.24 4.52 6.92
CA LEU A 17 -2.60 5.63 7.79
C LEU A 17 -4.12 5.82 7.75
N THR A 18 -4.74 5.86 8.91
CA THR A 18 -6.19 5.96 9.09
C THR A 18 -6.55 7.21 9.85
N ASN A 19 -7.59 7.90 9.39
CA ASN A 19 -8.28 8.93 10.17
C ASN A 19 -9.48 8.30 10.86
N ASN A 20 -9.40 8.18 12.19
CA ASN A 20 -10.51 7.71 13.01
C ASN A 20 -11.45 8.89 13.28
N TYR A 21 -12.52 8.98 12.48
CA TYR A 21 -13.69 9.77 12.81
C TYR A 21 -14.65 8.86 13.62
N ASP A 22 -15.14 9.36 14.75
CA ASP A 22 -15.99 8.69 15.76
C ASP A 22 -16.47 7.25 15.47
N ASN A 23 -16.03 6.32 16.33
CA ASN A 23 -16.63 5.03 16.69
C ASN A 23 -17.35 4.21 15.59
N ASN A 24 -16.70 3.97 14.44
CA ASN A 24 -16.79 2.73 13.61
C ASN A 24 -16.48 2.96 12.11
N ILE A 25 -16.13 4.17 11.68
CA ILE A 25 -15.79 4.44 10.27
C ILE A 25 -14.31 4.79 10.16
N THR A 26 -13.51 3.83 9.71
CA THR A 26 -12.12 4.07 9.31
C THR A 26 -12.11 4.76 7.95
N SER A 27 -11.60 5.99 7.88
CA SER A 27 -11.33 6.68 6.62
C SER A 27 -9.86 6.57 6.25
N LEU A 28 -9.58 6.10 5.03
CA LEU A 28 -8.25 6.10 4.42
C LEU A 28 -7.92 7.43 3.73
N ASN A 29 -8.85 8.38 3.71
CA ASN A 29 -8.62 9.69 3.13
C ASN A 29 -7.87 10.59 4.13
N ILE A 30 -6.67 11.00 3.76
CA ILE A 30 -5.76 11.81 4.55
C ILE A 30 -5.78 13.24 4.03
N ASP A 31 -5.75 14.20 4.96
CA ASP A 31 -5.68 15.63 4.62
C ASP A 31 -4.41 15.91 3.81
N LYS A 32 -4.57 16.66 2.73
CA LYS A 32 -3.48 17.06 1.84
C LYS A 32 -2.34 17.78 2.57
N ASN A 33 -2.64 18.56 3.61
CA ASN A 33 -1.61 19.23 4.41
C ASN A 33 -0.67 18.21 5.10
N ILE A 34 -1.20 17.08 5.56
CA ILE A 34 -0.40 16.01 6.17
C ILE A 34 0.44 15.32 5.09
N ILE A 35 -0.15 15.08 3.90
CA ILE A 35 0.56 14.51 2.75
C ILE A 35 1.74 15.40 2.35
N ASP A 36 1.53 16.71 2.21
CA ASP A 36 2.56 17.68 1.80
C ASP A 36 3.71 17.74 2.83
N LYS A 37 3.39 17.70 4.14
CA LYS A 37 4.39 17.60 5.21
C LYS A 37 5.24 16.33 5.05
N ILE A 38 4.61 15.19 4.81
CA ILE A 38 5.30 13.90 4.64
C ILE A 38 6.14 13.88 3.35
N GLU A 39 5.62 14.42 2.25
CA GLU A 39 6.37 14.56 1.00
C GLU A 39 7.63 15.42 1.17
N SER A 40 7.59 16.44 2.03
CA SER A 40 8.77 17.25 2.32
C SER A 40 9.84 16.52 3.13
N GLN A 41 9.45 15.54 3.95
CA GLN A 41 10.35 14.80 4.84
C GLN A 41 11.02 13.60 4.14
N PHE A 42 10.33 12.99 3.18
CA PHE A 42 10.79 11.78 2.49
C PHE A 42 11.11 12.07 1.02
N LYS A 43 12.09 11.35 0.48
CA LYS A 43 12.51 11.53 -0.93
C LYS A 43 11.61 10.70 -1.85
N PHE A 44 10.43 11.21 -2.17
CA PHE A 44 9.54 10.58 -3.15
C PHE A 44 10.07 10.72 -4.57
N LYS A 45 9.86 9.66 -5.37
CA LYS A 45 10.08 9.68 -6.81
C LYS A 45 8.95 10.44 -7.52
N GLN A 46 9.13 10.60 -8.82
CA GLN A 46 8.09 11.13 -9.69
C GLN A 46 6.78 10.35 -9.55
N LYS A 47 5.68 11.07 -9.66
CA LYS A 47 4.33 10.53 -9.69
C LYS A 47 4.15 9.62 -10.91
N VAL A 48 3.59 8.43 -10.70
CA VAL A 48 3.29 7.47 -11.76
C VAL A 48 1.78 7.23 -11.81
N ASN A 49 1.20 7.26 -13.00
CA ASN A 49 -0.24 7.11 -13.20
C ASN A 49 -0.57 5.69 -13.66
N TYR A 50 -1.62 5.11 -13.07
CA TYR A 50 -2.06 3.76 -13.33
C TYR A 50 -3.54 3.70 -13.67
N VAL A 51 -3.91 2.65 -14.40
CA VAL A 51 -5.29 2.21 -14.57
C VAL A 51 -5.36 0.73 -14.22
N SER A 52 -6.24 0.39 -13.31
CA SER A 52 -6.48 -1.00 -12.92
C SER A 52 -7.89 -1.43 -13.27
N PHE A 53 -8.01 -2.61 -13.84
CA PHE A 53 -9.26 -3.26 -14.19
C PHE A 53 -9.42 -4.50 -13.30
N TYR A 54 -10.58 -4.63 -12.67
CA TYR A 54 -10.90 -5.73 -11.78
C TYR A 54 -11.80 -6.71 -12.52
N LYS A 55 -11.47 -7.99 -12.41
CA LYS A 55 -12.30 -9.08 -12.91
C LYS A 55 -12.12 -10.27 -11.98
N GLU A 56 -13.19 -10.65 -11.30
CA GLU A 56 -13.15 -11.67 -10.24
C GLU A 56 -12.04 -11.33 -9.22
N ASP A 57 -11.14 -12.27 -8.92
CA ASP A 57 -10.03 -12.08 -7.98
C ASP A 57 -8.77 -11.45 -8.60
N LEU A 58 -8.81 -11.13 -9.89
CA LEU A 58 -7.67 -10.61 -10.65
C LEU A 58 -7.74 -9.10 -10.85
N VAL A 59 -6.59 -8.47 -10.67
CA VAL A 59 -6.35 -7.06 -10.94
C VAL A 59 -5.36 -6.94 -12.08
N TYR A 60 -5.82 -6.28 -13.13
CA TYR A 60 -5.10 -6.04 -14.37
C TYR A 60 -4.66 -4.57 -14.39
N THR A 61 -3.38 -4.31 -14.19
CA THR A 61 -2.87 -2.94 -14.04
C THR A 61 -2.00 -2.53 -15.22
N TYR A 62 -2.26 -1.34 -15.74
CA TYR A 62 -1.45 -0.63 -16.71
C TYR A 62 -0.80 0.60 -16.09
N GLU A 63 0.48 0.79 -16.35
CA GLU A 63 1.20 2.02 -16.09
C GLU A 63 1.15 2.93 -17.33
N LEU A 64 0.52 4.10 -17.21
CA LEU A 64 0.27 5.00 -18.34
C LEU A 64 1.54 5.70 -18.88
N SER A 65 2.64 5.70 -18.12
CA SER A 65 3.89 6.37 -18.52
C SER A 65 4.85 5.50 -19.31
N SER A 66 4.76 4.18 -19.19
CA SER A 66 5.77 3.24 -19.72
C SER A 66 5.19 2.07 -20.50
N ASP A 67 3.86 2.06 -20.72
CA ASP A 67 3.11 0.92 -21.30
C ASP A 67 3.36 -0.41 -20.57
N SER A 68 3.89 -0.36 -19.34
CA SER A 68 4.09 -1.53 -18.51
C SER A 68 2.74 -2.09 -18.06
N GLN A 69 2.60 -3.41 -18.10
CA GLN A 69 1.40 -4.12 -17.71
C GLN A 69 1.73 -5.27 -16.76
N PHE A 70 0.87 -5.50 -15.78
CA PHE A 70 0.99 -6.65 -14.90
C PHE A 70 -0.37 -7.12 -14.40
N VAL A 71 -0.42 -8.38 -14.00
CA VAL A 71 -1.62 -9.03 -13.46
C VAL A 71 -1.29 -9.57 -12.09
N SER A 72 -2.17 -9.33 -11.13
CA SER A 72 -1.98 -9.79 -9.75
C SER A 72 -3.31 -10.16 -9.09
N SER A 73 -3.25 -11.02 -8.09
CA SER A 73 -4.32 -11.20 -7.10
C SER A 73 -3.77 -10.93 -5.70
N LYS A 74 -4.63 -10.47 -4.81
CA LYS A 74 -4.31 -10.27 -3.39
C LYS A 74 -5.37 -10.97 -2.55
N THR A 75 -4.97 -11.99 -1.80
CA THR A 75 -5.84 -12.61 -0.80
C THR A 75 -5.53 -12.02 0.57
N VAL A 76 -6.54 -11.51 1.28
CA VAL A 76 -6.37 -11.00 2.64
C VAL A 76 -6.17 -12.19 3.58
N GLU A 77 -5.06 -12.19 4.31
CA GLU A 77 -4.75 -13.21 5.31
C GLU A 77 -5.16 -12.74 6.71
N ASN A 78 -4.94 -11.45 7.02
CA ASN A 78 -5.25 -10.89 8.33
C ASN A 78 -5.44 -9.35 8.26
N ILE A 79 -6.28 -8.82 9.14
CA ILE A 79 -6.50 -7.38 9.34
C ILE A 79 -6.45 -7.10 10.84
N SER A 80 -5.67 -6.11 11.24
CA SER A 80 -5.56 -5.72 12.65
C SER A 80 -5.29 -4.22 12.81
N ASN A 81 -5.57 -3.68 14.00
CA ASN A 81 -5.23 -2.31 14.35
C ASN A 81 -3.80 -2.28 14.87
N PHE A 82 -2.84 -1.79 14.07
CA PHE A 82 -1.44 -1.73 14.49
C PHE A 82 -1.25 -0.75 15.64
N ASN A 83 -1.83 0.45 15.52
CA ASN A 83 -1.91 1.44 16.59
C ASN A 83 -3.13 2.35 16.39
N LYS A 84 -3.21 3.49 17.09
CA LYS A 84 -4.33 4.43 16.99
C LYS A 84 -4.52 5.02 15.58
N ASN A 85 -3.44 5.19 14.83
CA ASN A 85 -3.42 5.91 13.56
C ASN A 85 -3.16 4.98 12.37
N PHE A 86 -2.82 3.70 12.62
CA PHE A 86 -2.46 2.75 11.58
C PHE A 86 -3.24 1.45 11.69
N GLU A 87 -3.81 1.04 10.58
CA GLU A 87 -4.32 -0.31 10.36
C GLU A 87 -3.29 -1.12 9.56
N ILE A 88 -3.16 -2.41 9.89
CA ILE A 88 -2.27 -3.34 9.19
C ILE A 88 -3.09 -4.40 8.48
N ILE A 89 -2.79 -4.61 7.21
CA ILE A 89 -3.37 -5.67 6.39
C ILE A 89 -2.26 -6.56 5.86
N LEU A 90 -2.42 -7.87 6.05
CA LEU A 90 -1.51 -8.89 5.57
C LEU A 90 -2.15 -9.58 4.37
N TYR A 91 -1.35 -9.76 3.33
CA TYR A 91 -1.78 -10.36 2.08
C TYR A 91 -0.86 -11.49 1.66
N ASN A 92 -1.46 -12.46 0.97
CA ASN A 92 -0.79 -13.31 0.01
C ASN A 92 -1.03 -12.72 -1.39
N GLU A 93 -0.03 -12.00 -1.90
CA GLU A 93 -0.02 -11.41 -3.25
C GLU A 93 0.57 -12.40 -4.26
N ASN A 94 -0.19 -12.73 -5.31
CA ASN A 94 0.32 -13.50 -6.43
C ASN A 94 0.50 -12.58 -7.63
N LYS A 95 1.65 -12.67 -8.29
CA LYS A 95 1.92 -11.99 -9.55
C LYS A 95 1.92 -12.99 -10.67
N TYR A 96 1.16 -12.69 -11.71
CA TYR A 96 1.00 -13.55 -12.86
C TYR A 96 1.83 -13.05 -14.05
N PRO A 97 2.22 -13.94 -14.97
CA PRO A 97 2.89 -13.54 -16.20
C PRO A 97 2.05 -12.58 -17.03
N THR A 98 2.71 -11.66 -17.73
CA THR A 98 2.06 -10.60 -18.51
C THR A 98 1.21 -11.10 -19.67
N TYR A 99 1.45 -12.30 -20.20
CA TYR A 99 0.62 -12.91 -21.24
C TYR A 99 -0.78 -13.32 -20.73
N GLN A 100 -1.00 -13.36 -19.42
CA GLN A 100 -2.33 -13.58 -18.84
C GLN A 100 -3.21 -12.33 -18.85
N PHE A 101 -2.66 -11.19 -19.29
CA PHE A 101 -3.42 -9.97 -19.45
C PHE A 101 -4.52 -10.19 -20.50
N SER A 102 -5.76 -10.22 -20.04
CA SER A 102 -6.89 -10.66 -20.85
C SER A 102 -7.46 -9.51 -21.67
N CYS A 103 -7.66 -9.73 -22.97
CA CYS A 103 -8.43 -8.83 -23.83
C CYS A 103 -9.92 -9.16 -23.70
N THR A 104 -10.58 -8.58 -22.71
CA THR A 104 -12.03 -8.78 -22.50
C THR A 104 -12.74 -7.48 -22.16
N ASN A 105 -14.02 -7.41 -22.53
CA ASN A 105 -14.93 -6.34 -22.13
C ASN A 105 -15.69 -6.68 -20.84
N SER A 106 -15.56 -7.91 -20.34
CA SER A 106 -16.16 -8.37 -19.07
C SER A 106 -15.31 -7.88 -17.89
N ILE A 107 -15.55 -6.65 -17.45
CA ILE A 107 -14.80 -6.00 -16.37
C ILE A 107 -15.80 -5.60 -15.28
N ASP A 108 -15.47 -5.91 -14.03
CA ASP A 108 -16.32 -5.60 -12.89
C ASP A 108 -16.15 -4.15 -12.47
N ASN A 109 -14.90 -3.67 -12.44
CA ASN A 109 -14.59 -2.29 -12.07
C ASN A 109 -13.35 -1.77 -12.79
N LYS A 110 -13.29 -0.45 -12.95
CA LYS A 110 -12.14 0.27 -13.50
C LYS A 110 -11.79 1.42 -12.57
N VAL A 111 -10.54 1.45 -12.13
CA VAL A 111 -10.03 2.49 -11.24
C VAL A 111 -8.82 3.17 -11.88
N LYS A 112 -8.80 4.50 -11.87
CA LYS A 112 -7.64 5.29 -12.24
C LYS A 112 -7.06 5.91 -10.98
N TYR A 113 -5.76 5.80 -10.81
CA TYR A 113 -5.09 6.37 -9.65
C TYR A 113 -3.65 6.68 -9.98
N SER A 114 -2.98 7.35 -9.07
CA SER A 114 -1.57 7.66 -9.18
C SER A 114 -0.85 7.30 -7.88
N ILE A 115 0.42 6.95 -8.00
CA ILE A 115 1.27 6.59 -6.86
C ILE A 115 2.54 7.42 -6.91
N LYS A 116 2.89 8.01 -5.78
CA LYS A 116 4.25 8.48 -5.48
C LYS A 116 4.91 7.48 -4.54
N GLU A 117 6.10 7.01 -4.90
CA GLU A 117 6.86 6.03 -4.12
C GLU A 117 8.10 6.68 -3.49
N CYS A 118 8.27 6.52 -2.18
CA CYS A 118 9.56 6.68 -1.51
C CYS A 118 10.11 5.30 -1.14
N LYS A 119 11.17 4.88 -1.85
CA LYS A 119 11.82 3.59 -1.61
C LYS A 119 12.81 3.72 -0.44
N ILE A 120 12.55 3.02 0.66
CA ILE A 120 13.46 2.98 1.82
C ILE A 120 14.54 1.92 1.60
N ASN A 121 14.12 0.72 1.16
CA ASN A 121 15.03 -0.34 0.73
C ASN A 121 14.33 -1.24 -0.31
N ASN A 122 14.88 -2.41 -0.62
CA ASN A 122 14.29 -3.32 -1.62
C ASN A 122 12.98 -3.98 -1.19
N ARG A 123 12.66 -4.00 0.10
CA ARG A 123 11.46 -4.63 0.66
C ARG A 123 10.45 -3.63 1.21
N ILE A 124 10.89 -2.43 1.62
CA ILE A 124 10.05 -1.43 2.28
C ILE A 124 9.98 -0.16 1.43
N CYS A 125 8.77 0.31 1.18
CA CYS A 125 8.50 1.62 0.59
C CYS A 125 7.32 2.32 1.27
N ILE A 126 7.29 3.64 1.14
CA ILE A 126 6.17 4.49 1.53
C ILE A 126 5.47 4.89 0.24
N LEU A 127 4.16 4.68 0.18
CA LEU A 127 3.34 5.00 -0.99
C LEU A 127 2.29 6.04 -0.62
N ILE A 128 2.19 7.06 -1.45
CA ILE A 128 1.05 7.98 -1.46
C ILE A 128 0.24 7.64 -2.70
N LYS A 129 -1.00 7.18 -2.49
CA LYS A 129 -1.94 6.87 -3.58
C LYS A 129 -3.00 7.96 -3.65
N GLU A 130 -3.20 8.52 -4.84
CA GLU A 130 -4.22 9.53 -5.13
C GLU A 130 -5.24 8.99 -6.12
N GLU A 131 -6.52 9.08 -5.78
CA GLU A 131 -7.67 8.60 -6.57
C GLU A 131 -8.83 9.60 -6.40
N ASP A 132 -9.26 10.25 -7.50
CA ASP A 132 -10.39 11.21 -7.53
C ASP A 132 -10.42 12.17 -6.32
N ASP A 133 -9.32 12.92 -6.12
CA ASP A 133 -9.07 13.88 -5.03
C ASP A 133 -8.93 13.31 -3.61
N LYS A 134 -8.97 11.98 -3.46
CA LYS A 134 -8.66 11.31 -2.19
C LYS A 134 -7.19 10.93 -2.14
N HIS A 135 -6.57 11.17 -0.99
CA HIS A 135 -5.18 10.81 -0.73
C HIS A 135 -5.13 9.71 0.33
N SER A 136 -4.35 8.67 0.08
CA SER A 136 -4.07 7.63 1.05
C SER A 136 -2.57 7.44 1.20
N LEU A 137 -2.12 7.21 2.42
CA LEU A 137 -0.73 6.97 2.75
C LEU A 137 -0.59 5.57 3.32
N LEU A 138 0.36 4.79 2.81
CA LEU A 138 0.67 3.49 3.35
C LEU A 138 2.17 3.21 3.36
N VAL A 139 2.59 2.37 4.31
CA VAL A 139 3.91 1.73 4.33
C VAL A 139 3.75 0.31 3.83
N GLN A 140 4.41 -0.04 2.72
CA GLN A 140 4.37 -1.37 2.15
C GLN A 140 5.66 -2.11 2.48
N TYR A 141 5.52 -3.36 2.94
CA TYR A 141 6.62 -4.29 3.18
C TYR A 141 6.40 -5.62 2.46
N LYS A 142 7.35 -5.99 1.60
CA LYS A 142 7.41 -7.29 0.92
C LYS A 142 8.10 -8.32 1.81
N HIS A 143 7.30 -9.18 2.44
CA HIS A 143 7.76 -10.20 3.36
C HIS A 143 8.32 -11.43 2.64
N SER A 144 9.25 -12.11 3.30
CA SER A 144 9.76 -13.41 2.89
C SER A 144 10.29 -14.14 4.11
N ASN A 145 10.08 -15.44 4.22
CA ASN A 145 10.40 -16.20 5.44
C ASN A 145 11.89 -16.19 5.83
N ASN A 146 12.79 -15.90 4.88
CA ASN A 146 14.25 -15.91 5.07
C ASN A 146 14.82 -14.53 5.50
N VAL A 147 14.09 -13.73 6.27
CA VAL A 147 14.55 -12.39 6.69
C VAL A 147 14.58 -12.23 8.20
N ASP A 148 15.54 -11.40 8.64
CA ASP A 148 15.59 -10.90 10.01
C ASP A 148 14.43 -9.90 10.23
N ILE A 149 13.32 -10.44 10.68
CA ILE A 149 12.07 -9.71 10.89
C ILE A 149 12.19 -8.66 12.01
N ASP A 150 13.05 -8.86 13.02
CA ASP A 150 13.27 -7.88 14.08
C ASP A 150 13.88 -6.59 13.52
N LYS A 151 14.88 -6.72 12.63
CA LYS A 151 15.44 -5.56 11.95
C LYS A 151 14.42 -4.85 11.06
N VAL A 152 13.57 -5.60 10.38
CA VAL A 152 12.51 -5.02 9.53
C VAL A 152 11.50 -4.23 10.36
N ILE A 153 11.03 -4.81 11.46
CA ILE A 153 10.07 -4.16 12.37
C ILE A 153 10.66 -2.87 12.91
N ASN A 154 11.91 -2.87 13.36
CA ASN A 154 12.59 -1.66 13.81
C ASN A 154 12.64 -0.56 12.72
N ILE A 155 12.79 -0.92 11.45
CA ILE A 155 12.76 0.06 10.36
C ILE A 155 11.33 0.61 10.17
N ILE A 156 10.32 -0.26 10.18
CA ILE A 156 8.91 0.12 10.04
C ILE A 156 8.50 1.05 11.18
N ASP A 157 8.83 0.71 12.44
CA ASP A 157 8.52 1.51 13.61
C ASP A 157 9.14 2.92 13.51
N ASN A 158 10.40 3.01 13.07
CA ASN A 158 11.05 4.31 12.84
C ASN A 158 10.38 5.16 11.75
N ILE A 159 9.80 4.53 10.71
CA ILE A 159 9.05 5.23 9.67
C ILE A 159 7.72 5.73 10.25
N ILE A 160 7.00 4.88 10.97
CA ILE A 160 5.72 5.20 11.60
C ILE A 160 5.89 6.38 12.56
N LEU A 161 6.88 6.33 13.45
CA LEU A 161 7.18 7.42 14.38
C LEU A 161 7.41 8.76 13.65
N LYS A 162 8.11 8.74 12.51
CA LYS A 162 8.30 9.95 11.70
C LYS A 162 7.00 10.46 11.10
N ILE A 163 6.14 9.56 10.59
CA ILE A 163 4.84 9.94 10.04
C ILE A 163 3.93 10.52 11.13
N GLU A 164 3.86 9.88 12.30
CA GLU A 164 3.00 10.33 13.42
C GLU A 164 3.35 11.73 13.92
N ASN A 165 4.64 12.07 13.96
CA ASN A 165 5.11 13.40 14.32
C ASN A 165 4.58 14.51 13.39
N ASN A 166 4.09 14.19 12.18
CA ASN A 166 3.50 15.17 11.26
C ASN A 166 1.98 15.31 11.42
N ILE A 167 1.33 14.37 12.11
CA ILE A 167 -0.12 14.38 12.38
C ILE A 167 -0.42 15.24 13.60
N ILE A 168 0.46 15.20 14.60
CA ILE A 168 0.37 16.00 15.81
C ILE A 168 1.02 17.35 15.54
N TYR A 169 0.31 18.31 14.91
CA TYR A 169 0.52 19.78 14.96
C TYR A 169 -0.46 20.49 14.00
#